data_AF-A0A939V2S6-F1
#
_entry.id   AF-A0A939V2S6-F1
#
_cell.length_a   1.000
_cell.length_b   1.000
_cell.length_c   1.000
_cell.angle_alpha   90.00
_cell.angle_beta   90.00
_cell.angle_gamma   90.00
#
_symmetry.space_group_name_H-M   'P 1'
#
loop_
_entity.id
_entity.type
_entity.pdbx_description
1 polymer ?
#
loop_
_entity_poly.entity_id
_entity_poly.type
_entity_poly.pdbx_seq_one_letter_code
_entity_poly.pdbx_strand_id
1 'polypeptide(L)'
;MSEVLSKINSLAIFRDVRQKEPFQSLITFLERVDEVGVPQEKIIEAYSEFVGSVYEISSDGDFSECVKRAVLDSDNPYRTACIEHKKSGGNQNISALLSMMADNELKVLDEIASLSYPDLSKYIFYDGYIPQFKSSGLHISKSYKSMLDRIA
;
A
#
# COMPACT_ATOMS: atom_id res chain seq x y z
N MET A 1 -9.21 -13.12 -10.22
CA MET A 1 -8.48 -11.84 -10.18
C MET A 1 -8.95 -11.08 -8.97
N SER A 2 -8.11 -11.01 -7.95
CA SER A 2 -8.35 -10.31 -6.70
C SER A 2 -8.53 -8.81 -6.98
N GLU A 3 -9.65 -8.25 -6.50
CA GLU A 3 -9.94 -6.81 -6.59
C GLU A 3 -8.79 -5.97 -6.00
N VAL A 4 -8.16 -6.47 -4.94
CA VAL A 4 -7.02 -5.82 -4.27
C VAL A 4 -5.80 -5.75 -5.21
N LEU A 5 -5.53 -6.82 -5.96
CA LEU A 5 -4.42 -6.85 -6.91
C LEU A 5 -4.63 -5.84 -8.04
N SER A 6 -5.85 -5.75 -8.57
CA SER A 6 -6.20 -4.74 -9.58
C SER A 6 -6.05 -3.31 -9.05
N LYS A 7 -6.48 -3.04 -7.81
CA LYS A 7 -6.30 -1.75 -7.14
C LYS A 7 -4.82 -1.37 -7.01
N ILE A 8 -3.98 -2.27 -6.51
CA ILE A 8 -2.54 -2.05 -6.38
C ILE A 8 -1.92 -1.80 -7.76
N ASN A 9 -2.26 -2.61 -8.76
CA ASN A 9 -1.69 -2.47 -10.11
C ASN A 9 -2.15 -1.20 -10.85
N SER A 10 -3.26 -0.60 -10.45
CA SER A 10 -3.77 0.65 -11.02
C SER A 10 -3.06 1.92 -10.54
N LEU A 11 -2.21 1.82 -9.50
CA LEU A 11 -1.45 2.96 -8.96
C LEU A 11 -0.45 3.49 -9.99
N ALA A 12 -0.59 4.75 -10.38
CA ALA A 12 0.26 5.42 -11.37
C ALA A 12 1.17 6.48 -10.73
N ILE A 13 0.65 7.26 -9.79
CA ILE A 13 1.40 8.30 -9.05
C ILE A 13 2.25 7.65 -7.97
N PHE A 14 1.66 6.75 -7.18
CA PHE A 14 2.36 6.00 -6.13
C PHE A 14 2.92 4.67 -6.62
N ARG A 15 3.28 4.59 -7.90
CA ARG A 15 3.74 3.35 -8.55
C ARG A 15 4.93 2.70 -7.83
N ASP A 16 5.78 3.52 -7.20
CA ASP A 16 6.99 3.09 -6.51
C ASP A 16 6.67 2.35 -5.21
N VAL A 17 5.50 2.59 -4.62
CA VAL A 17 5.02 1.85 -3.44
C VAL A 17 4.89 0.36 -3.74
N ARG A 18 4.54 0.00 -4.98
CA ARG A 18 4.46 -1.40 -5.43
C ARG A 18 5.81 -2.12 -5.40
N GLN A 19 6.91 -1.38 -5.40
CA GLN A 19 8.26 -1.93 -5.38
C GLN A 19 8.85 -2.00 -3.96
N LYS A 20 8.09 -1.61 -2.94
CA LYS A 20 8.53 -1.63 -1.54
C LYS A 20 7.85 -2.78 -0.81
N GLU A 21 8.56 -3.37 0.15
CA GLU A 21 7.90 -4.22 1.13
C GLU A 21 6.97 -3.39 2.04
N PRO A 22 5.84 -3.94 2.50
CA PRO A 22 5.33 -5.30 2.31
C PRO A 22 4.49 -5.51 1.03
N PHE A 23 4.40 -4.52 0.13
CA PHE A 23 3.54 -4.58 -1.06
C PHE A 23 4.00 -5.62 -2.08
N GLN A 24 5.30 -5.80 -2.29
CA GLN A 24 5.81 -6.82 -3.22
C GLN A 24 5.41 -8.23 -2.78
N SER A 25 5.59 -8.54 -1.51
CA SER A 25 5.16 -9.83 -0.95
C SER A 25 3.63 -10.00 -1.02
N LEU A 26 2.86 -8.93 -0.75
CA LEU A 26 1.40 -8.96 -0.89
C LEU A 26 0.95 -9.21 -2.34
N ILE A 27 1.54 -8.52 -3.31
CA ILE A 27 1.26 -8.72 -4.73
C ILE A 27 1.54 -10.17 -5.12
N THR A 28 2.70 -10.69 -4.72
CA THR A 28 3.09 -12.09 -4.97
C THR A 28 2.07 -13.06 -4.40
N PHE A 29 1.63 -12.86 -3.16
CA PHE A 29 0.58 -13.67 -2.55
C PHE A 29 -0.73 -13.62 -3.36
N LEU A 30 -1.19 -12.44 -3.75
CA LEU A 30 -2.43 -12.27 -4.50
C LEU A 30 -2.36 -12.88 -5.90
N GLU A 31 -1.21 -12.79 -6.58
CA GLU A 31 -0.97 -13.45 -7.87
C GLU A 31 -1.04 -14.97 -7.74
N ARG A 32 -0.46 -15.54 -6.67
CA ARG A 32 -0.51 -16.98 -6.40
C ARG A 32 -1.91 -17.49 -6.09
N VAL A 33 -2.73 -16.67 -5.43
CA VAL A 33 -4.15 -16.97 -5.18
C VAL A 33 -4.96 -17.00 -6.47
N ASP A 34 -4.65 -16.14 -7.43
CA ASP A 34 -5.37 -16.04 -8.70
C ASP A 34 -4.89 -17.03 -9.78
N GLU A 35 -3.67 -17.57 -9.64
CA GLU A 35 -3.06 -18.48 -10.61
C GLU A 35 -3.66 -19.90 -10.49
N VAL A 36 -4.19 -20.42 -11.59
CA VAL A 36 -4.80 -21.75 -11.63
C VAL A 36 -3.73 -22.84 -11.52
N GLY A 37 -3.90 -23.75 -10.56
CA GLY A 37 -3.03 -24.92 -10.40
C GLY A 37 -1.83 -24.70 -9.45
N VAL A 38 -1.76 -23.55 -8.78
CA VAL A 38 -0.77 -23.34 -7.71
C VAL A 38 -1.08 -24.23 -6.51
N PRO A 39 -0.12 -25.02 -6.00
CA PRO A 39 -0.30 -25.78 -4.78
C PRO A 39 -0.55 -24.86 -3.59
N GLN A 40 -1.46 -25.26 -2.70
CA GLN A 40 -1.81 -24.52 -1.50
C GLN A 40 -0.59 -24.18 -0.63
N GLU A 41 0.41 -25.06 -0.55
CA GLU A 41 1.66 -24.83 0.18
C GLU A 41 2.39 -23.57 -0.28
N LYS A 42 2.41 -23.28 -1.59
CA LYS A 42 3.03 -22.07 -2.14
C LYS A 42 2.22 -20.81 -1.83
N ILE A 43 0.90 -20.93 -1.70
CA ILE A 43 0.04 -19.82 -1.29
C ILE A 43 0.32 -19.48 0.18
N ILE A 44 0.45 -20.50 1.04
CA ILE A 44 0.80 -20.33 2.46
C ILE A 44 2.20 -19.74 2.61
N GLU A 45 3.17 -20.21 1.84
CA GLU A 45 4.54 -19.68 1.81
C GLU A 45 4.53 -18.19 1.45
N ALA A 46 3.89 -17.81 0.33
CA ALA A 46 3.81 -16.41 -0.10
C ALA A 46 3.07 -15.52 0.92
N TYR A 47 2.03 -16.03 1.56
CA TYR A 47 1.36 -15.32 2.65
C TYR A 47 2.26 -15.13 3.87
N SER A 48 3.00 -16.17 4.25
CA SER A 48 3.90 -16.12 5.40
C SER A 48 5.05 -15.15 5.17
N GLU A 49 5.57 -15.08 3.94
CA GLU A 49 6.55 -14.08 3.52
C GLU A 49 6.00 -12.66 3.66
N PHE A 50 4.78 -12.43 3.19
CA PHE A 50 4.09 -11.14 3.37
C PHE A 50 3.98 -10.73 4.84
N VAL A 51 3.53 -11.64 5.71
CA VAL A 51 3.39 -11.34 7.14
C VAL A 51 4.78 -11.15 7.80
N GLY A 52 5.79 -11.90 7.37
CA GLY A 52 7.19 -11.71 7.78
C GLY A 52 7.68 -10.30 7.46
N SER A 53 7.51 -9.85 6.21
CA SER A 53 7.85 -8.49 5.78
C SER A 53 7.13 -7.40 6.59
N VAL A 54 5.88 -7.65 7.00
CA VAL A 54 5.16 -6.73 7.91
C VAL A 54 5.84 -6.65 9.27
N TYR A 55 6.24 -7.78 9.85
CA TYR A 55 6.91 -7.82 11.15
C TYR A 55 8.33 -7.21 11.13
N GLU A 56 9.04 -7.31 10.01
CA GLU A 56 10.35 -6.68 9.85
C GLU A 56 10.25 -5.15 9.84
N ILE A 57 9.19 -4.60 9.25
CA ILE A 57 9.00 -3.16 9.09
C ILE A 57 8.32 -2.54 10.32
N SER A 58 7.23 -3.14 10.81
CA SER A 58 6.51 -2.67 11.99
C SER A 58 6.71 -3.66 13.14
N SER A 59 7.32 -3.18 14.22
CA SER A 59 7.57 -3.98 15.42
C SER A 59 6.29 -4.50 16.09
N ASP A 60 5.16 -3.82 15.87
CA ASP A 60 3.84 -4.24 16.36
C ASP A 60 3.07 -5.13 15.37
N GLY A 61 3.67 -5.40 14.20
CA GLY A 61 3.08 -6.14 13.09
C GLY A 61 1.89 -5.42 12.45
N ASP A 62 1.93 -4.09 12.40
CA ASP A 62 0.86 -3.26 11.85
C ASP A 62 1.08 -2.95 10.36
N PHE A 63 0.27 -3.58 9.52
CA PHE A 63 0.31 -3.38 8.08
C PHE A 63 -0.04 -1.94 7.69
N SER A 64 -0.98 -1.29 8.38
CA SER A 64 -1.33 0.10 8.08
C SER A 64 -0.14 1.04 8.27
N GLU A 65 0.70 0.77 9.26
CA GLU A 65 1.92 1.55 9.50
C GLU A 65 2.94 1.33 8.39
N CYS A 66 3.15 0.09 7.97
CA CYS A 66 4.05 -0.24 6.86
C CYS A 66 3.64 0.48 5.57
N VAL A 67 2.35 0.46 5.23
CA VAL A 67 1.82 1.18 4.06
C VAL A 67 2.05 2.69 4.21
N LYS A 68 1.71 3.27 5.37
CA LYS A 68 1.92 4.69 5.64
C LYS A 68 3.38 5.10 5.41
N ARG A 69 4.34 4.33 5.94
CA ARG A 69 5.78 4.59 5.74
C ARG A 69 6.15 4.55 4.25
N ALA A 70 5.72 3.51 3.54
CA ALA A 70 6.01 3.36 2.11
C ALA A 70 5.51 4.55 1.27
N VAL A 71 4.31 5.07 1.59
CA VAL A 71 3.69 6.24 0.93
C VAL A 71 4.40 7.54 1.28
N LEU A 72 4.75 7.76 2.56
CA LEU A 72 5.48 8.97 2.98
C LEU A 72 6.90 9.02 2.40
N ASP A 73 7.54 7.86 2.25
CA ASP A 73 8.86 7.72 1.65
C ASP A 73 8.81 7.64 0.12
N SER A 74 7.63 7.67 -0.49
CA SER A 74 7.51 7.73 -1.95
C SER A 74 7.90 9.13 -2.41
N ASP A 75 8.83 9.16 -3.37
CA ASP A 75 8.95 10.31 -4.25
C ASP A 75 8.00 10.10 -5.42
N ASN A 76 7.18 11.10 -5.73
CA ASN A 76 6.17 10.98 -6.77
C ASN A 76 5.91 12.34 -7.43
N PRO A 77 5.38 12.35 -8.67
CA PRO A 77 5.19 13.59 -9.42
C PRO A 77 4.30 14.61 -8.70
N TYR A 78 3.33 14.15 -7.89
CA TYR A 78 2.47 15.03 -7.12
C TYR A 78 3.24 15.73 -5.99
N ARG A 79 4.09 15.01 -5.25
CA ARG A 79 4.99 15.59 -4.23
C ARG A 79 5.87 16.67 -4.83
N THR A 80 6.50 16.39 -5.96
CA THR A 80 7.37 17.35 -6.66
C THR A 80 6.58 18.59 -7.06
N ALA A 81 5.41 18.44 -7.67
CA ALA A 81 4.56 19.56 -8.05
C ALA A 81 4.14 20.42 -6.84
N CYS A 82 3.82 19.80 -5.69
CA CYS A 82 3.50 20.54 -4.47
C CYS A 82 4.70 21.35 -3.94
N ILE A 83 5.90 20.77 -3.96
CA ILE A 83 7.12 21.45 -3.52
C ILE A 83 7.43 22.64 -4.43
N GLU A 84 7.32 22.46 -5.75
CA GLU A 84 7.59 23.52 -6.73
C GLU A 84 6.55 24.66 -6.68
N HIS A 85 5.26 24.32 -6.54
CA HIS A 85 4.19 25.31 -6.29
C HIS A 85 4.51 26.17 -5.06
N LYS A 86 4.95 25.56 -3.95
CA LYS A 86 5.28 26.32 -2.74
C LYS A 86 6.56 27.15 -2.89
N LYS A 87 7.62 26.60 -3.48
CA LYS A 87 8.87 27.33 -3.77
C LYS A 87 8.66 28.54 -4.68
N SER A 88 7.69 28.47 -5.59
CA SER A 88 7.33 29.57 -6.49
C SER A 88 6.34 30.58 -5.88
N GLY A 89 5.99 30.45 -4.60
CA GLY A 89 5.02 31.32 -3.93
C GLY A 89 3.59 31.17 -4.45
N GLY A 90 3.25 30.00 -5.03
CA GLY A 90 1.95 29.72 -5.65
C GLY A 90 1.83 30.13 -7.12
N ASN A 91 2.93 30.53 -7.77
CA ASN A 91 2.90 30.92 -9.18
C ASN A 91 2.86 29.73 -10.16
N GLN A 92 3.37 28.57 -9.76
CA GLN A 92 3.22 27.35 -10.55
C GLN A 92 1.97 26.59 -10.14
N ASN A 93 1.03 26.44 -11.06
CA ASN A 93 -0.20 25.70 -10.81
C ASN A 93 0.04 24.19 -10.77
N ILE A 94 -0.51 23.54 -9.75
CA ILE A 94 -0.61 22.08 -9.72
C ILE A 94 -1.76 21.68 -10.65
N SER A 95 -1.51 20.73 -11.55
CA SER A 95 -2.54 20.19 -12.44
C SER A 95 -3.72 19.63 -11.64
N ALA A 96 -4.94 20.08 -11.95
CA ALA A 96 -6.16 19.60 -11.29
C ALA A 96 -6.35 18.09 -11.47
N LEU A 97 -5.99 17.55 -12.65
CA LEU A 97 -6.02 16.12 -12.92
C LEU A 97 -5.03 15.36 -12.02
N LEU A 98 -3.81 15.89 -11.86
CA LEU A 98 -2.79 15.27 -11.02
C LEU A 98 -3.23 15.24 -9.55
N SER A 99 -3.77 16.35 -9.04
CA SER A 99 -4.33 16.42 -7.68
C SER A 99 -5.48 15.45 -7.47
N MET A 100 -6.41 15.36 -8.42
CA MET A 100 -7.56 14.45 -8.34
C MET A 100 -7.13 12.98 -8.35
N MET A 101 -6.17 12.62 -9.21
CA MET A 101 -5.64 11.26 -9.26
C MET A 101 -4.86 10.91 -7.99
N ALA A 102 -4.06 11.85 -7.45
CA ALA A 102 -3.34 11.64 -6.20
C ALA A 102 -4.29 11.38 -5.03
N ASP A 103 -5.37 12.16 -4.92
CA ASP A 103 -6.39 11.97 -3.90
C ASP A 103 -7.11 10.63 -4.04
N ASN A 104 -7.38 10.17 -5.26
CA ASN A 104 -8.00 8.87 -5.51
C ASN A 104 -7.05 7.71 -5.15
N GLU A 105 -5.79 7.78 -5.56
CA GLU A 105 -4.80 6.75 -5.21
C GLU A 105 -4.54 6.69 -3.70
N LEU A 106 -4.53 7.83 -3.00
CA LEU A 106 -4.41 7.85 -1.54
C LEU A 106 -5.60 7.15 -0.85
N LYS A 107 -6.82 7.27 -1.38
CA LYS A 107 -7.98 6.53 -0.87
C LYS A 107 -7.84 5.03 -1.11
N VAL A 108 -7.35 4.63 -2.27
CA VAL A 108 -7.07 3.22 -2.58
C VAL A 108 -6.01 2.68 -1.62
N LEU A 109 -4.97 3.46 -1.30
CA LEU A 109 -3.97 3.09 -0.32
C LEU A 109 -4.52 3.01 1.11
N ASP A 110 -5.45 3.89 1.49
CA ASP A 110 -6.19 3.79 2.77
C ASP A 110 -7.02 2.49 2.84
N GLU A 111 -7.71 2.11 1.75
CA GLU A 111 -8.45 0.85 1.66
C GLU A 111 -7.53 -0.36 1.79
N ILE A 112 -6.40 -0.36 1.07
CA ILE A 112 -5.41 -1.45 1.15
C ILE A 112 -4.85 -1.53 2.55
N ALA A 113 -4.43 -0.42 3.15
CA ALA A 113 -3.88 -0.38 4.50
C ALA A 113 -4.85 -0.90 5.57
N SER A 114 -6.16 -0.82 5.30
CA SER A 114 -7.23 -1.29 6.18
C SER A 114 -7.53 -2.78 6.02
N LEU A 115 -6.85 -3.50 5.11
CA LEU A 115 -6.99 -4.95 4.98
C LEU A 115 -6.62 -5.63 6.29
N SER A 116 -7.50 -6.48 6.77
CA SER A 116 -7.33 -7.23 8.01
C SER A 116 -6.90 -8.67 7.72
N TYR A 117 -6.42 -9.38 8.76
CA TYR A 117 -6.15 -10.81 8.67
C TYR A 117 -7.34 -11.60 8.08
N PRO A 118 -8.59 -11.44 8.57
CA PRO A 118 -9.76 -12.12 7.99
C PRO A 118 -9.99 -11.84 6.50
N ASP A 119 -9.63 -10.64 6.01
CA ASP A 119 -9.82 -10.29 4.60
C ASP A 119 -8.89 -11.08 3.68
N LEU A 120 -7.70 -11.43 4.16
CA LEU A 120 -6.70 -12.17 3.40
C LEU A 120 -6.74 -13.67 3.68
N SER A 121 -7.03 -14.09 4.91
CA SER A 121 -7.04 -15.51 5.30
C SER A 121 -8.12 -16.31 4.57
N LYS A 122 -9.21 -15.67 4.13
CA LYS A 122 -10.28 -16.31 3.34
C LYS A 122 -9.81 -16.88 2.00
N TYR A 123 -8.66 -16.42 1.49
CA TYR A 123 -8.05 -16.95 0.28
C TYR A 123 -7.17 -18.18 0.53
N ILE A 124 -6.93 -18.51 1.80
CA ILE A 124 -6.08 -19.61 2.22
C ILE A 124 -6.99 -20.72 2.76
N PHE A 125 -7.20 -21.77 1.98
CA PHE A 125 -8.01 -22.92 2.37
C PHE A 125 -7.25 -23.90 3.29
N TYR A 126 -6.67 -23.39 4.38
CA TYR A 126 -5.84 -24.14 5.32
C TYR A 126 -6.34 -24.02 6.75
N ASP A 127 -6.65 -25.16 7.38
CA ASP A 127 -7.15 -25.22 8.76
C ASP A 127 -6.05 -25.25 9.83
N GLY A 128 -4.78 -25.21 9.43
CA GLY A 128 -3.65 -25.20 10.35
C GLY A 128 -3.27 -23.80 10.82
N TYR A 129 -2.06 -23.67 11.39
CA TYR A 129 -1.54 -22.40 11.86
C TYR A 129 -1.17 -21.47 10.69
N ILE A 130 -1.62 -20.22 10.75
CA ILE A 130 -1.26 -19.15 9.82
C ILE A 130 -0.89 -17.91 10.64
N PRO A 131 0.22 -17.21 10.33
CA PRO A 131 0.61 -16.00 11.06
C PRO A 131 -0.42 -14.87 10.87
N GLN A 132 -0.58 -14.00 11.87
CA GLN A 132 -1.58 -12.92 11.86
C GLN A 132 -0.93 -11.55 11.96
N PHE A 133 -1.46 -10.57 11.23
CA PHE A 133 -0.99 -9.18 11.31
C PHE A 133 -2.11 -8.26 11.79
N LYS A 134 -1.74 -7.08 12.28
CA LYS A 134 -2.67 -6.02 12.69
C LYS A 134 -2.87 -5.03 11.55
N SER A 135 -4.02 -4.38 11.55
CA SER A 135 -4.29 -3.21 10.73
C SER A 135 -5.02 -2.21 11.60
N SER A 136 -4.39 -1.07 11.87
CA SER A 136 -4.98 -0.01 12.68
C SER A 136 -5.87 0.95 11.89
N GLY A 137 -5.94 0.81 10.56
CA GLY A 137 -6.78 1.67 9.71
C GLY A 137 -6.32 3.14 9.74
N LEU A 138 -5.01 3.37 9.62
CA LEU A 138 -4.45 4.73 9.63
C LEU A 138 -4.96 5.55 8.45
N HIS A 139 -5.31 6.82 8.68
CA HIS A 139 -5.60 7.79 7.62
C HIS A 139 -4.29 8.25 6.94
N ILE A 140 -3.83 7.49 5.96
CA ILE A 140 -2.64 7.77 5.15
C ILE A 140 -2.85 9.04 4.35
N SER A 141 -4.02 9.24 3.73
CA SER A 141 -4.32 10.47 2.99
C SER A 141 -4.10 11.73 3.83
N LYS A 142 -4.61 11.72 5.07
CA LYS A 142 -4.43 12.83 6.03
C LYS A 142 -2.97 13.00 6.44
N SER A 143 -2.27 11.89 6.68
CA SER A 143 -0.84 11.91 7.07
C SER A 143 0.04 12.48 5.97
N TYR A 144 -0.21 12.08 4.72
CA TYR A 144 0.52 12.53 3.55
C TYR A 144 0.32 14.02 3.28
N LYS A 145 -0.93 14.51 3.32
CA LYS A 145 -1.22 15.95 3.21
C LYS A 145 -0.53 16.77 4.31
N SER A 146 -0.59 16.29 5.56
CA SER A 146 0.08 16.93 6.69
C SER A 146 1.60 16.99 6.51
N MET A 147 2.20 15.98 5.88
CA MET A 147 3.63 15.94 5.57
C MET A 147 4.00 16.93 4.46
N LEU A 148 3.20 17.03 3.39
CA LEU A 148 3.37 18.06 2.35
C LEU A 148 3.25 19.49 2.90
N ASP A 149 2.45 19.68 3.95
CA ASP A 149 2.36 20.96 4.64
C ASP A 149 3.60 21.33 5.44
N ARG A 150 4.34 20.35 5.96
CA ARG A 150 5.55 20.54 6.77
C ARG A 150 6.85 20.62 5.98
N ILE A 151 6.88 20.12 4.75
CA ILE A 151 8.07 20.21 3.86
C ILE A 151 8.22 21.62 3.25
N ALA A 152 7.31 22.53 3.59
CA ALA A 152 7.30 23.93 3.21
C ALA A 152 8.00 24.82 4.24
#